data_AF-A0A0N5D8R9-F1
#
_entry.id   AF-A0A0N5D8R9-F1
#
_cell.length_a   1.000
_cell.length_b   1.000
_cell.length_c   1.000
_cell.angle_alpha   90.00
_cell.angle_beta   90.00
_cell.angle_gamma   90.00
#
_symmetry.space_group_name_H-M   'P 1'
#
loop_
_entity.id
_entity.type
_entity.pdbx_description
1 polymer ?
#
loop_
_entity_poly.entity_id
_entity_poly.type
_entity_poly.pdbx_seq_one_letter_code
_entity_poly.pdbx_strand_id
1 'polypeptide(L)'
;MCFLQYILFLSPLATISISWPDGAPCIHSAFESMNPLEAVEHQGGLQLSDPPYKIDVKEKCYWMNQPIEFSLKGNTSIDRFRGFAIQPISYKGPRRGRRVGKFIRLDDNGSWQHQCFRFKDSVTHSHDEKKKNIKLWWKNEINDDDYVQFVATVVKAQKEFWVKSVKSVPIPPCRLERNGMQGYIPDSITPPPPVRLFAGKLDI
;
A
#
# COMPACT_ATOMS: atom_id res chain seq x y z
N MET A 1 -42.93 51.22 3.32
CA MET A 1 -41.45 51.08 3.35
C MET A 1 -41.13 50.04 4.42
N CYS A 2 -41.28 48.74 4.21
CA CYS A 2 -40.46 47.82 3.39
C CYS A 2 -38.95 48.04 3.59
N PHE A 3 -38.29 47.30 4.48
CA PHE A 3 -37.66 46.00 4.15
C PHE A 3 -37.08 45.35 5.42
N LEU A 4 -37.43 44.09 5.66
CA LEU A 4 -36.87 43.22 6.69
C LEU A 4 -35.68 42.50 6.05
N GLN A 5 -34.46 42.70 6.56
CA GLN A 5 -33.25 42.13 5.96
C GLN A 5 -32.85 40.84 6.69
N TYR A 6 -33.15 39.69 6.09
CA TYR A 6 -32.64 38.38 6.53
C TYR A 6 -31.22 38.17 5.99
N ILE A 7 -30.24 38.04 6.87
CA ILE A 7 -28.88 37.62 6.51
C ILE A 7 -28.82 36.09 6.56
N LEU A 8 -28.82 35.45 5.39
CA LEU A 8 -28.56 34.01 5.24
C LEU A 8 -27.05 33.76 5.33
N PHE A 9 -26.59 33.19 6.43
CA PHE A 9 -25.25 32.60 6.53
C PHE A 9 -25.24 31.26 5.80
N LEU A 10 -24.75 31.25 4.56
CA LEU A 10 -24.34 30.03 3.86
C LEU A 10 -23.00 29.57 4.46
N SER A 11 -23.04 28.61 5.39
CA SER A 11 -21.81 27.90 5.78
C SER A 11 -21.44 26.91 4.67
N PRO A 12 -20.20 26.90 4.18
CA PRO A 12 -19.73 25.80 3.35
C PRO A 12 -19.61 24.56 4.25
N LEU A 13 -20.36 23.51 3.92
CA LEU A 13 -20.11 22.16 4.41
C LEU A 13 -18.69 21.76 3.98
N ALA A 14 -17.71 22.03 4.82
CA ALA A 14 -16.39 21.44 4.71
C ALA A 14 -16.56 19.94 4.93
N THR A 15 -16.58 19.17 3.85
CA THR A 15 -16.47 17.72 3.93
C THR A 15 -15.08 17.42 4.49
N ILE A 16 -15.02 17.15 5.79
CA ILE A 16 -13.80 16.69 6.44
C ILE A 16 -13.49 15.32 5.81
N SER A 17 -12.50 15.30 4.93
CA SER A 17 -11.92 14.07 4.40
C SER A 17 -11.13 13.41 5.52
N ILE A 18 -11.80 12.64 6.38
CA ILE A 18 -11.14 11.81 7.39
C ILE A 18 -10.61 10.57 6.68
N SER A 19 -9.56 10.75 5.87
CA SER A 19 -8.64 9.64 5.61
C SER A 19 -7.82 9.43 6.87
N TRP A 20 -7.54 8.18 7.22
CA TRP A 20 -6.63 7.83 8.31
C TRP A 20 -5.33 8.64 8.16
N PRO A 21 -5.11 9.68 8.99
CA PRO A 21 -3.98 10.56 8.81
C PRO A 21 -2.68 9.78 9.03
N ASP A 22 -2.72 8.82 9.95
CA ASP A 22 -1.54 8.16 10.50
C ASP A 22 -1.30 6.74 9.94
N GLY A 23 -1.71 6.45 8.71
CA GLY A 23 -1.44 5.15 8.08
C GLY A 23 -2.49 4.06 8.31
N ALA A 24 -2.24 2.88 7.71
CA ALA A 24 -3.07 1.70 7.91
C ALA A 24 -2.89 1.12 9.34
N PRO A 25 -3.97 0.69 10.02
CA PRO A 25 -3.88 0.20 11.39
C PRO A 25 -3.10 -1.11 11.51
N CYS A 26 -2.41 -1.30 12.64
CA CYS A 26 -1.78 -2.57 13.02
C CYS A 26 -2.79 -3.54 13.66
N ILE A 27 -3.81 -3.92 12.90
CA ILE A 27 -4.77 -4.97 13.27
C ILE A 27 -4.68 -6.11 12.28
N HIS A 28 -4.86 -7.35 12.75
CA HIS A 28 -4.65 -8.54 11.91
C HIS A 28 -5.47 -8.51 10.62
N SER A 29 -6.73 -8.07 10.66
CA SER A 29 -7.58 -7.97 9.46
C SER A 29 -6.99 -7.01 8.42
N ALA A 30 -6.73 -5.75 8.78
CA ALA A 30 -6.18 -4.74 7.88
C ALA A 30 -4.77 -5.08 7.40
N PHE A 31 -3.94 -5.66 8.27
CA PHE A 31 -2.58 -6.07 7.95
C PHE A 31 -2.55 -7.25 6.97
N GLU A 32 -3.41 -8.25 7.11
CA GLU A 32 -3.46 -9.38 6.16
C GLU A 32 -4.20 -9.01 4.87
N SER A 33 -5.31 -8.27 4.96
CA SER A 33 -6.14 -7.94 3.80
C SER A 33 -5.53 -6.83 2.94
N MET A 34 -4.78 -5.90 3.56
CA MET A 34 -4.34 -4.63 2.96
C MET A 34 -5.51 -3.86 2.31
N ASN A 35 -6.74 -4.06 2.79
CA ASN A 35 -7.96 -3.61 2.14
C ASN A 35 -8.55 -2.40 2.88
N PRO A 36 -8.58 -1.20 2.27
CA PRO A 36 -9.21 -0.03 2.88
C PRO A 36 -10.70 -0.21 3.17
N LEU A 37 -11.39 -1.13 2.49
CA LEU A 37 -12.82 -1.42 2.71
C LEU A 37 -13.12 -1.98 4.10
N GLU A 38 -12.11 -2.37 4.89
CA GLU A 38 -12.27 -2.70 6.31
C GLU A 38 -12.82 -1.51 7.12
N ALA A 39 -12.61 -0.28 6.62
CA ALA A 39 -13.18 0.94 7.16
C ALA A 39 -14.40 1.39 6.33
N VAL A 40 -15.48 1.77 7.01
CA VAL A 40 -16.77 2.14 6.39
C VAL A 40 -16.62 3.40 5.51
N GLU A 41 -15.68 4.28 5.86
CA GLU A 41 -15.38 5.54 5.19
C GLU A 41 -14.89 5.33 3.75
N HIS A 42 -14.31 4.15 3.46
CA HIS A 42 -13.75 3.78 2.16
C HIS A 42 -14.73 3.01 1.27
N GLN A 43 -15.95 2.73 1.75
CA GLN A 43 -16.95 1.98 0.99
C GLN A 43 -17.28 2.66 -0.36
N GLY A 44 -17.38 1.84 -1.41
CA GLY A 44 -17.62 2.27 -2.78
C GLY A 44 -16.41 2.87 -3.51
N GLY A 45 -15.21 2.87 -2.91
CA GLY A 45 -14.02 3.48 -3.51
C GLY A 45 -13.08 2.55 -4.29
N LEU A 46 -13.33 1.24 -4.25
CA LEU A 46 -12.49 0.23 -4.88
C LEU A 46 -12.42 0.43 -6.40
N GLN A 47 -11.20 0.51 -6.92
CA GLN A 47 -10.91 0.53 -8.34
C GLN A 47 -10.41 -0.85 -8.79
N LEU A 48 -10.95 -1.31 -9.93
CA LEU A 48 -10.53 -2.56 -10.59
C LEU A 48 -9.82 -2.31 -11.93
N SER A 49 -9.61 -1.04 -12.27
CA SER A 49 -8.80 -0.62 -13.42
C SER A 49 -7.31 -0.72 -13.12
N ASP A 50 -6.48 -0.67 -14.17
CA ASP A 50 -5.03 -0.59 -14.01
C ASP A 50 -4.64 0.63 -13.16
N PRO A 51 -3.88 0.44 -12.06
CA PRO A 51 -3.49 1.55 -11.21
C PRO A 51 -2.52 2.47 -11.96
N PRO A 52 -2.66 3.81 -11.84
CA PRO A 52 -1.72 4.77 -12.44
C PRO A 52 -0.42 4.90 -11.61
N TYR A 53 0.01 3.80 -10.99
CA TYR A 53 1.16 3.73 -10.10
C TYR A 53 1.97 2.48 -10.40
N LYS A 54 3.25 2.53 -10.07
CA LYS A 54 4.15 1.40 -10.23
C LYS A 54 5.16 1.31 -9.10
N ILE A 55 5.67 0.10 -8.90
CA ILE A 55 6.81 -0.17 -8.04
C ILE A 55 8.03 -0.43 -8.93
N ASP A 56 9.01 0.46 -8.86
CA ASP A 56 10.29 0.29 -9.54
C ASP A 56 11.34 -0.15 -8.51
N VAL A 57 11.86 -1.36 -8.69
CA VAL A 57 12.96 -1.93 -7.89
C VAL A 57 14.27 -1.62 -8.61
N LYS A 58 15.26 -1.12 -7.88
CA LYS A 58 16.54 -0.69 -8.47
C LYS A 58 17.41 -1.89 -8.85
N GLU A 59 17.44 -2.91 -8.02
CA GLU A 59 18.19 -4.13 -8.23
C GLU A 59 17.34 -5.22 -8.94
N LYS A 60 17.98 -6.02 -9.80
CA LYS A 60 17.32 -7.12 -10.52
C LYS A 60 17.20 -8.41 -9.68
N CYS A 61 18.04 -8.54 -8.66
CA CYS A 61 18.10 -9.66 -7.74
C CYS A 61 18.59 -9.15 -6.38
N TYR A 62 18.51 -9.97 -5.33
CA TYR A 62 19.00 -9.61 -3.99
C TYR A 62 19.98 -10.63 -3.41
N TRP A 63 20.82 -10.16 -2.49
CA TRP A 63 21.63 -10.99 -1.60
C TRP A 63 21.09 -10.93 -0.17
N MET A 64 21.31 -11.97 0.62
CA MET A 64 20.97 -11.93 2.05
C MET A 64 21.70 -10.79 2.74
N ASN A 65 21.02 -10.17 3.70
CA ASN A 65 21.52 -9.09 4.53
C ASN A 65 21.98 -7.84 3.75
N GLN A 66 21.80 -7.81 2.43
CA GLN A 66 22.05 -6.63 1.62
C GLN A 66 20.74 -5.86 1.40
N PRO A 67 20.67 -4.61 1.85
CA PRO A 67 19.61 -3.68 1.47
C PRO A 67 19.49 -3.52 -0.04
N ILE A 68 18.24 -3.50 -0.52
CA ILE A 68 17.91 -3.07 -1.87
C ILE A 68 16.94 -1.87 -1.80
N GLU A 69 17.00 -1.02 -2.82
CA GLU A 69 16.16 0.17 -2.93
C GLU A 69 15.00 -0.12 -3.89
N PHE A 70 13.80 0.28 -3.51
CA PHE A 70 12.67 0.32 -4.43
C PHE A 70 11.82 1.56 -4.17
N SER A 71 10.98 1.90 -5.14
CA SER A 71 10.15 3.08 -5.09
C SER A 71 8.72 2.80 -5.53
N LEU A 72 7.75 3.36 -4.81
CA LEU A 72 6.36 3.46 -5.28
C LEU A 72 6.14 4.87 -5.81
N LYS A 73 5.71 4.98 -7.08
CA LYS A 73 5.51 6.27 -7.73
C LYS A 73 4.36 6.27 -8.72
N GLY A 74 3.85 7.47 -9.00
CA GLY A 74 2.92 7.71 -10.11
C GLY A 74 3.56 7.45 -11.46
N ASN A 75 2.74 7.02 -12.42
CA ASN A 75 3.18 6.84 -13.81
C ASN A 75 3.46 8.19 -14.47
N THR A 76 2.72 9.23 -14.11
CA THR A 76 2.89 10.61 -14.59
C THR A 76 3.07 11.60 -13.43
N SER A 77 3.33 12.87 -13.75
CA SER A 77 3.52 13.93 -12.76
C SER A 77 2.25 14.34 -12.00
N ILE A 78 1.07 13.99 -12.54
CA ILE A 78 -0.25 14.25 -11.95
C ILE A 78 -0.74 13.10 -11.06
N ASP A 79 -0.20 11.89 -11.24
CA ASP A 79 -0.56 10.69 -10.49
C ASP A 79 0.04 10.73 -9.08
N ARG A 80 -0.66 11.41 -8.17
CA ARG A 80 -0.27 11.51 -6.77
C ARG A 80 -1.16 10.63 -5.91
N PHE A 81 -0.56 9.98 -4.91
CA PHE A 81 -1.25 9.18 -3.92
C PHE A 81 -1.10 9.80 -2.52
N ARG A 82 -2.07 9.55 -1.65
CA ARG A 82 -2.07 10.05 -0.26
C ARG A 82 -1.63 8.98 0.71
N GLY A 83 -2.15 7.76 0.52
CA GLY A 83 -1.87 6.63 1.38
C GLY A 83 -1.44 5.38 0.62
N PHE A 84 -0.83 4.45 1.35
CA PHE A 84 -0.42 3.16 0.81
C PHE A 84 -0.22 2.14 1.94
N ALA A 85 -0.24 0.87 1.57
CA ALA A 85 0.30 -0.23 2.36
C ALA A 85 1.15 -1.10 1.43
N ILE A 86 2.37 -1.49 1.83
CA ILE A 86 3.30 -2.28 1.01
C ILE A 86 3.79 -3.48 1.82
N GLN A 87 3.79 -4.65 1.18
CA GLN A 87 4.31 -5.89 1.74
C GLN A 87 5.24 -6.61 0.74
N PRO A 88 6.36 -7.19 1.19
CA PRO A 88 7.21 -8.06 0.41
C PRO A 88 6.68 -9.49 0.50
N ILE A 89 6.17 -10.03 -0.61
CA ILE A 89 5.48 -11.33 -0.66
C ILE A 89 6.34 -12.35 -1.40
N SER A 90 6.45 -13.57 -0.86
CA SER A 90 7.00 -14.71 -1.61
C SER A 90 6.10 -15.00 -2.82
N TYR A 91 6.65 -14.82 -4.01
CA TYR A 91 5.92 -14.86 -5.27
C TYR A 91 5.59 -16.30 -5.72
N LYS A 92 6.53 -17.23 -5.52
CA LYS A 92 6.40 -18.63 -5.95
C LYS A 92 7.03 -19.60 -4.96
N GLY A 93 6.70 -20.88 -5.12
CA GLY A 93 7.21 -21.96 -4.28
C GLY A 93 6.34 -22.20 -3.02
N PRO A 94 6.84 -23.03 -2.07
CA PRO A 94 6.06 -23.49 -0.92
C PRO A 94 5.60 -22.39 0.05
N ARG A 95 6.29 -21.24 0.03
CA ARG A 95 5.98 -20.08 0.88
C ARG A 95 5.15 -19.01 0.17
N ARG A 96 4.64 -19.30 -1.04
CA ARG A 96 3.85 -18.35 -1.83
C ARG A 96 2.79 -17.65 -0.98
N GLY A 97 2.72 -16.32 -1.08
CA GLY A 97 1.77 -15.48 -0.34
C GLY A 97 2.24 -15.08 1.07
N ARG A 98 3.31 -15.68 1.61
CA ARG A 98 3.87 -15.28 2.91
C ARG A 98 4.75 -14.04 2.75
N ARG A 99 4.80 -13.20 3.80
CA ARG A 99 5.70 -12.06 3.88
C ARG A 99 7.15 -12.51 4.08
N VAL A 100 8.10 -11.82 3.45
CA VAL A 100 9.53 -12.17 3.45
C VAL A 100 10.40 -10.96 3.73
N GLY A 101 11.38 -11.09 4.62
CA GLY A 101 12.33 -10.03 4.94
C GLY A 101 11.71 -8.87 5.73
N LYS A 102 12.44 -7.75 5.80
CA LYS A 102 12.07 -6.59 6.62
C LYS A 102 12.41 -5.29 5.90
N PHE A 103 11.55 -4.30 6.12
CA PHE A 103 11.81 -2.91 5.76
C PHE A 103 12.76 -2.26 6.76
N ILE A 104 13.70 -1.51 6.22
CA ILE A 104 14.71 -0.78 6.98
C ILE A 104 14.58 0.71 6.66
N ARG A 105 14.86 1.53 7.67
CA ARG A 105 14.81 2.99 7.57
C ARG A 105 16.23 3.48 7.31
N LEU A 106 16.55 3.72 6.05
CA LEU A 106 17.84 4.30 5.64
C LEU A 106 17.74 5.80 5.33
N ASP A 107 16.53 6.32 5.11
CA ASP A 107 16.24 7.74 5.02
C ASP A 107 15.25 8.17 6.10
N ASP A 108 15.22 9.47 6.39
CA ASP A 108 14.29 10.06 7.36
C ASP A 108 13.38 11.12 6.72
N ASN A 109 12.87 10.81 5.53
CA ASN A 109 11.86 11.62 4.86
C ASN A 109 10.55 11.68 5.69
N GLY A 110 10.33 10.75 6.63
CA GLY A 110 9.16 10.77 7.48
C GLY A 110 7.83 10.56 6.75
N SER A 111 7.86 10.20 5.45
CA SER A 111 6.68 9.94 4.59
C SER A 111 6.08 8.54 4.73
N TRP A 112 6.75 7.66 5.47
CA TRP A 112 6.33 6.29 5.72
C TRP A 112 6.70 5.83 7.12
N GLN A 113 6.02 4.78 7.58
CA GLN A 113 6.27 4.08 8.84
C GLN A 113 5.99 2.59 8.69
N HIS A 114 6.51 1.77 9.61
CA HIS A 114 6.10 0.37 9.68
C HIS A 114 4.62 0.29 10.05
N GLN A 115 3.84 -0.52 9.33
CA GLN A 115 2.44 -0.74 9.70
C GLN A 115 2.38 -1.42 11.08
N CYS A 116 3.24 -2.40 11.31
CA CYS A 116 3.40 -3.08 12.59
C CYS A 116 4.88 -3.12 12.99
N PHE A 117 5.26 -2.33 13.99
CA PHE A 117 6.66 -2.19 14.46
C PHE A 117 7.33 -3.52 14.84
N ARG A 118 6.56 -4.49 15.34
CA ARG A 118 7.06 -5.80 15.77
C ARG A 118 7.64 -6.60 14.61
N PHE A 119 6.99 -6.60 13.45
CA PHE A 119 7.34 -7.48 12.33
C PHE A 119 8.21 -6.79 11.30
N LYS A 120 7.99 -5.48 11.06
CA LYS A 120 8.70 -4.68 10.06
C LYS A 120 8.62 -5.23 8.63
N ASP A 121 7.69 -6.14 8.36
CA ASP A 121 7.42 -6.78 7.07
C ASP A 121 6.24 -6.11 6.33
N SER A 122 5.72 -5.01 6.88
CA SER A 122 4.70 -4.17 6.24
C SER A 122 4.96 -2.70 6.58
N VAL A 123 4.69 -1.82 5.62
CA VAL A 123 4.85 -0.37 5.73
C VAL A 123 3.65 0.37 5.17
N THR A 124 3.39 1.55 5.71
CA THR A 124 2.28 2.41 5.34
C THR A 124 2.70 3.88 5.37
N HIS A 125 1.83 4.78 4.90
CA HIS A 125 2.06 6.22 5.00
C HIS A 125 2.02 6.67 6.47
N SER A 126 2.71 7.76 6.76
CA SER A 126 2.73 8.41 8.09
C SER A 126 1.88 9.67 8.16
N HIS A 127 1.51 10.23 7.00
CA HIS A 127 0.66 11.41 6.87
C HIS A 127 -0.07 11.36 5.52
N ASP A 128 -1.14 12.13 5.34
CA ASP A 128 -2.03 12.09 4.18
C ASP A 128 -1.64 13.04 3.02
N GLU A 129 -0.50 13.73 3.13
CA GLU A 129 -0.05 14.64 2.08
C GLU A 129 0.17 13.90 0.77
N LYS A 130 -0.05 14.61 -0.34
CA LYS A 130 0.06 14.06 -1.69
C LYS A 130 1.51 13.77 -2.04
N LYS A 131 1.82 12.50 -2.30
CA LYS A 131 3.14 11.98 -2.66
C LYS A 131 3.16 11.65 -4.15
N LYS A 132 4.28 11.99 -4.81
CA LYS A 132 4.56 11.57 -6.20
C LYS A 132 5.38 10.28 -6.24
N ASN A 133 6.27 10.14 -5.26
CA ASN A 133 7.25 9.08 -5.17
C ASN A 133 7.59 8.89 -3.69
N ILE A 134 7.77 7.63 -3.28
CA ILE A 134 8.38 7.27 -2.02
C ILE A 134 9.47 6.26 -2.29
N LYS A 135 10.58 6.37 -1.56
CA LYS A 135 11.67 5.41 -1.58
C LYS A 135 11.63 4.57 -0.31
N LEU A 136 11.91 3.29 -0.47
CA LEU A 136 11.94 2.34 0.61
C LEU A 136 13.12 1.40 0.44
N TRP A 137 13.55 0.82 1.55
CA TRP A 137 14.62 -0.15 1.58
C TRP A 137 14.13 -1.41 2.27
N TRP A 138 14.53 -2.54 1.69
CA TRP A 138 14.18 -3.86 2.19
C TRP A 138 15.42 -4.75 2.19
N LYS A 139 15.48 -5.68 3.14
CA LYS A 139 16.48 -6.74 3.15
C LYS A 139 15.87 -8.06 3.60
N ASN A 140 16.40 -9.17 3.09
CA ASN A 140 16.10 -10.50 3.59
C ASN A 140 17.23 -10.99 4.51
N GLU A 141 16.87 -11.40 5.73
CA GLU A 141 17.85 -11.85 6.74
C GLU A 141 17.84 -13.37 6.95
N ILE A 142 16.81 -14.07 6.46
CA ILE A 142 16.54 -15.46 6.86
C ILE A 142 17.09 -16.47 5.85
N ASN A 143 16.78 -16.29 4.57
CA ASN A 143 17.24 -17.17 3.48
C ASN A 143 17.26 -16.45 2.14
N ASP A 144 17.74 -17.12 1.11
CA ASP A 144 17.84 -16.62 -0.25
C ASP A 144 17.21 -17.61 -1.25
N ASP A 145 16.02 -18.09 -0.92
CA ASP A 145 15.28 -19.05 -1.77
C ASP A 145 13.98 -18.45 -2.35
N ASP A 146 13.48 -17.36 -1.77
CA ASP A 146 12.22 -16.74 -2.21
C ASP A 146 12.44 -15.79 -3.36
N TYR A 147 11.59 -15.89 -4.38
CA TYR A 147 11.38 -14.79 -5.30
C TYR A 147 10.44 -13.81 -4.60
N VAL A 148 10.89 -12.59 -4.42
CA VAL A 148 10.15 -11.59 -3.63
C VAL A 148 9.47 -10.62 -4.55
N GLN A 149 8.17 -10.44 -4.39
CA GLN A 149 7.38 -9.43 -5.08
C GLN A 149 6.90 -8.38 -4.07
N PHE A 150 7.17 -7.12 -4.34
CA PHE A 150 6.58 -6.03 -3.56
C PHE A 150 5.16 -5.79 -4.05
N VAL A 151 4.20 -5.89 -3.15
CA VAL A 151 2.78 -5.73 -3.42
C VAL A 151 2.28 -4.53 -2.64
N ALA A 152 1.53 -3.65 -3.30
CA ALA A 152 0.98 -2.46 -2.68
C ALA A 152 -0.52 -2.31 -2.91
N THR A 153 -1.17 -1.82 -1.86
CA THR A 153 -2.46 -1.12 -1.94
C THR A 153 -2.16 0.38 -1.94
N VAL A 154 -2.76 1.12 -2.87
CA VAL A 154 -2.53 2.56 -3.03
C VAL A 154 -3.84 3.31 -2.95
N VAL A 155 -3.86 4.39 -2.15
CA VAL A 155 -5.01 5.26 -1.91
C VAL A 155 -4.73 6.63 -2.51
N LYS A 156 -5.49 7.00 -3.55
CA LYS A 156 -5.45 8.33 -4.16
C LYS A 156 -6.33 9.31 -3.39
N ALA A 157 -7.54 8.87 -3.07
CA ALA A 157 -8.51 9.60 -2.27
C ALA A 157 -9.32 8.60 -1.43
N GLN A 158 -10.10 9.10 -0.46
CA GLN A 158 -10.89 8.26 0.45
C GLN A 158 -11.76 7.24 -0.30
N LYS A 159 -12.34 7.61 -1.44
CA LYS A 159 -13.14 6.72 -2.29
C LYS A 159 -12.49 6.43 -3.65
N GLU A 160 -11.17 6.39 -3.72
CA GLU A 160 -10.43 6.04 -4.94
C GLU A 160 -9.12 5.32 -4.57
N PHE A 161 -9.13 4.00 -4.65
CA PHE A 161 -7.98 3.17 -4.26
C PHE A 161 -7.94 1.81 -4.97
N TRP A 162 -6.74 1.23 -5.03
CA TRP A 162 -6.46 -0.07 -5.65
C TRP A 162 -5.89 -1.02 -4.60
N VAL A 163 -6.48 -2.21 -4.47
CA VAL A 163 -6.13 -3.17 -3.40
C VAL A 163 -5.21 -4.26 -3.93
N LYS A 164 -3.99 -4.35 -3.41
CA LYS A 164 -2.96 -5.34 -3.82
C LYS A 164 -2.71 -5.40 -5.34
N SER A 165 -3.00 -4.32 -6.06
CA SER A 165 -2.98 -4.28 -7.53
C SER A 165 -1.70 -3.67 -8.09
N VAL A 166 -0.95 -2.92 -7.29
CA VAL A 166 0.36 -2.39 -7.71
C VAL A 166 1.43 -3.40 -7.29
N LYS A 167 2.03 -4.08 -8.25
CA LYS A 167 3.01 -5.15 -8.00
C LYS A 167 4.32 -4.84 -8.71
N SER A 168 5.45 -5.12 -8.06
CA SER A 168 6.75 -5.10 -8.72
C SER A 168 6.93 -6.34 -9.61
N VAL A 169 7.91 -6.29 -10.51
CA VAL A 169 8.50 -7.52 -11.04
C VAL A 169 9.11 -8.29 -9.85
N PRO A 170 8.87 -9.62 -9.71
CA PRO A 170 9.48 -10.40 -8.65
C PRO A 170 11.00 -10.43 -8.80
N ILE A 171 11.72 -10.19 -7.70
CA ILE A 171 13.18 -10.27 -7.66
C ILE A 171 13.63 -11.61 -7.10
N PRO A 172 14.47 -12.37 -7.83
CA PRO A 172 15.07 -13.58 -7.31
C PRO A 172 16.27 -13.29 -6.39
N PRO A 173 16.69 -14.29 -5.62
CA PRO A 173 18.03 -14.35 -5.04
C PRO A 173 19.09 -14.33 -6.15
N CYS A 174 20.14 -13.53 -6.00
CA CYS A 174 21.21 -13.43 -6.99
C CYS A 174 21.98 -14.74 -7.20
N ARG A 175 21.95 -15.65 -6.21
CA ARG A 175 22.47 -17.01 -6.31
C ARG A 175 21.69 -17.88 -7.31
N LEU A 176 20.38 -17.66 -7.43
CA LEU A 176 19.51 -18.45 -8.31
C LEU A 176 19.41 -17.83 -9.71
N GLU A 177 19.21 -16.52 -9.81
CA GLU A 177 18.98 -15.84 -11.09
C GLU A 177 19.50 -14.39 -11.04
N ARG A 178 20.80 -14.20 -11.35
CA ARG A 178 21.46 -12.90 -11.25
C ARG A 178 20.89 -11.82 -12.18
N ASN A 179 20.34 -12.22 -13.33
CA ASN A 179 19.80 -11.30 -14.32
C ASN A 179 18.36 -10.85 -14.03
N GLY A 180 17.77 -11.31 -12.92
CA GLY A 180 16.38 -11.06 -12.57
C GLY A 180 15.40 -11.86 -13.41
N MET A 181 14.15 -11.95 -12.92
CA MET A 181 13.08 -12.68 -13.59
C MET A 181 12.76 -12.08 -14.96
N GLN A 182 12.82 -12.92 -16.01
CA GLN A 182 12.44 -12.54 -17.36
C GLN A 182 10.99 -12.94 -17.68
N GLY A 183 10.34 -12.21 -18.57
CA GLY A 183 8.99 -12.56 -19.07
C GLY A 183 7.90 -12.49 -18.01
N TYR A 184 8.07 -11.68 -16.96
CA TYR A 184 7.02 -11.46 -15.97
C TYR A 184 5.80 -10.81 -16.63
N ILE A 185 4.64 -11.45 -16.47
CA ILE A 185 3.35 -10.93 -16.89
C ILE A 185 2.55 -10.65 -15.61
N PRO A 186 2.11 -9.40 -15.37
CA PRO A 186 1.25 -9.09 -14.25
C PRO A 186 -0.05 -9.90 -14.29
N ASP A 187 -0.47 -10.44 -13.14
CA ASP A 187 -1.80 -11.05 -13.02
C ASP A 187 -2.88 -9.99 -13.27
N SER A 188 -4.04 -10.42 -13.77
CA SER A 188 -5.20 -9.55 -13.87
C SER A 188 -5.63 -9.03 -12.50
N ILE A 189 -6.19 -7.82 -12.50
CA ILE A 189 -6.73 -7.20 -11.28
C ILE A 189 -8.02 -7.92 -10.91
N THR A 190 -8.03 -8.51 -9.72
CA THR A 190 -9.19 -9.21 -9.18
C THR A 190 -9.75 -8.43 -7.99
N PRO A 191 -11.07 -8.50 -7.74
CA PRO A 191 -11.64 -7.93 -6.53
C PRO A 191 -11.03 -8.61 -5.30
N PRO A 192 -10.70 -7.85 -4.23
CA PRO A 192 -10.25 -8.44 -2.99
C PRO A 192 -11.37 -9.31 -2.39
N PRO A 193 -11.02 -10.30 -1.55
CA PRO A 193 -12.01 -11.06 -0.80
C PRO A 193 -12.97 -10.11 -0.04
N PRO A 194 -14.25 -10.48 0.12
CA PRO A 194 -15.20 -9.69 0.89
C PRO A 194 -14.65 -9.41 2.29
N VAL A 195 -14.75 -8.15 2.70
CA VAL A 195 -14.46 -7.76 4.07
C VAL A 195 -15.46 -8.48 4.97
N ARG A 196 -14.96 -9.18 6.00
CA ARG A 196 -15.84 -9.76 7.02
C ARG A 196 -16.39 -8.60 7.83
N LEU A 197 -17.61 -8.16 7.51
CA LEU A 197 -18.35 -7.28 8.39
C LEU A 197 -18.48 -8.01 9.73
N PHE A 198 -17.88 -7.46 10.79
CA PHE A 198 -18.22 -7.89 12.13
C PHE A 198 -19.72 -7.64 12.28
N ALA A 199 -20.50 -8.73 12.31
CA ALA A 199 -21.88 -8.66 12.72
C ALA A 199 -21.87 -8.16 14.17
N GLY A 200 -22.10 -6.86 14.35
CA GLY A 200 -22.47 -6.29 15.62
C GLY A 200 -23.80 -6.93 16.01
N LYS A 201 -23.73 -8.06 16.69
CA LYS A 201 -24.86 -8.60 17.43
C LYS A 201 -25.01 -7.70 18.65
N LEU A 202 -25.80 -6.64 18.49
CA LEU A 202 -26.51 -6.01 19.60
C LEU A 202 -27.49 -7.07 20.09
N ASP A 203 -27.04 -7.89 21.03
CA ASP A 203 -27.95 -8.64 21.89
C ASP A 203 -28.51 -7.60 22.88
N ILE A 204 -29.69 -7.07 22.55
CA ILE A 204 -30.66 -6.51 23.51
C ILE A 204 -31.61 -7.64 23.87
#